data_AF-A0A956CL33-F1
#
_entry.id   AF-A0A956CL33-F1
#
_cell.length_a   1.000
_cell.length_b   1.000
_cell.length_c   1.000
_cell.angle_alpha   90.00
_cell.angle_beta   90.00
_cell.angle_gamma   90.00
#
_symmetry.space_group_name_H-M   'P 1'
#
loop_
_entity.id
_entity.type
_entity.pdbx_description
1 polymer ?
#
loop_
_entity_poly.entity_id
_entity_poly.type
_entity_poly.pdbx_seq_one_letter_code
_entity_poly.pdbx_strand_id
1 'polypeptide(L)'
;MTDQNRKTLRHFQCRDYLWEIFSQMSQELECSVDYLINEAMRQYARSRNYGTRPGTMSTVTAVPGTRPAGNIPSLGSGAGAVAAPPQARMQPPVAPPPS
;
A
#
# COMPACT_ATOMS: atom_id res chain seq x y z
N MET A 1 8.92 -24.63 3.18
CA MET A 1 7.80 -23.75 2.80
C MET A 1 6.94 -23.50 4.03
N THR A 2 6.84 -22.25 4.49
CA THR A 2 6.00 -21.87 5.64
C THR A 2 4.53 -22.07 5.31
N ASP A 3 3.80 -22.69 6.23
CA ASP A 3 2.39 -23.09 6.14
C ASP A 3 1.43 -21.87 6.17
N GLN A 4 1.54 -20.99 5.17
CA GLN A 4 0.72 -19.78 5.04
C GLN A 4 -0.76 -20.09 4.78
N ASN A 5 -1.09 -21.32 4.34
CA ASN A 5 -2.47 -21.73 4.05
C ASN A 5 -3.16 -22.37 5.26
N ARG A 6 -2.45 -22.67 6.36
CA ARG A 6 -3.05 -23.33 7.52
C ARG A 6 -4.21 -22.53 8.10
N LYS A 7 -5.44 -23.05 7.98
CA LYS A 7 -6.63 -22.52 8.66
C LYS A 7 -6.81 -23.25 9.98
N THR A 8 -6.64 -22.54 11.09
CA THR A 8 -6.92 -23.04 12.43
C THR A 8 -8.10 -22.29 13.01
N LEU A 9 -9.01 -22.99 13.69
CA LEU A 9 -10.11 -22.36 14.41
C LEU A 9 -9.56 -21.50 15.56
N ARG A 10 -9.96 -20.23 15.63
CA ARG A 10 -9.58 -19.31 16.70
C ARG A 10 -10.83 -18.62 17.25
N HIS A 11 -10.95 -18.58 18.57
CA HIS A 11 -12.01 -17.84 19.26
C HIS A 11 -11.49 -16.46 19.70
N PHE A 12 -12.33 -15.44 19.58
CA PHE A 12 -12.04 -14.09 20.07
C PHE A 12 -13.33 -13.40 20.51
N GLN A 13 -13.20 -12.41 21.39
CA GLN A 13 -14.31 -11.54 21.76
C GLN A 13 -14.40 -10.40 20.74
N CYS A 14 -15.58 -10.21 20.16
CA CYS A 14 -15.88 -9.13 19.21
C CYS A 14 -16.83 -8.13 19.87
N ARG A 15 -16.84 -6.88 19.39
CA ARG A 15 -17.82 -5.88 19.82
C ARG A 15 -19.11 -6.07 19.01
N ASP A 16 -20.26 -5.97 19.66
CA ASP A 16 -21.58 -6.23 19.03
C ASP A 16 -21.81 -5.37 17.79
N TYR A 17 -21.50 -4.07 17.85
CA TYR A 17 -21.67 -3.19 16.69
C TYR A 17 -20.82 -3.59 15.48
N LEU A 18 -19.63 -4.17 15.70
CA LEU A 18 -18.79 -4.66 14.59
C LEU A 18 -19.40 -5.92 13.99
N TRP A 19 -19.93 -6.80 14.84
CA TRP A 19 -20.62 -8.00 14.40
C TRP A 19 -21.85 -7.67 13.55
N GLU A 20 -22.66 -6.71 13.96
CA GLU A 20 -23.84 -6.25 13.22
C GLU A 20 -23.45 -5.72 11.84
N ILE A 21 -22.46 -4.83 11.77
CA ILE A 21 -21.97 -4.27 10.49
C ILE A 21 -21.44 -5.38 9.58
N PHE A 22 -20.59 -6.27 10.09
CA PHE A 22 -20.02 -7.35 9.27
C PHE A 22 -21.07 -8.38 8.85
N SER A 23 -22.10 -8.62 9.67
CA SER A 23 -23.24 -9.47 9.30
C SER A 23 -24.06 -8.85 8.17
N GLN A 24 -24.33 -7.56 8.22
CA GLN A 24 -25.00 -6.86 7.12
C GLN A 24 -24.17 -6.91 5.84
N MET A 25 -22.87 -6.56 5.90
CA MET A 25 -21.98 -6.63 4.73
C MET A 25 -21.88 -8.04 4.14
N SER A 26 -21.94 -9.08 4.97
CA SER A 26 -21.90 -10.47 4.52
C SER A 26 -23.10 -10.82 3.62
N GLN A 27 -24.27 -10.23 3.90
CA GLN A 27 -25.48 -10.41 3.12
C GLN A 27 -25.42 -9.59 1.82
N GLU A 28 -24.97 -8.34 1.90
CA GLU A 28 -24.87 -7.45 0.73
C GLU A 28 -23.82 -7.91 -0.30
N LEU A 29 -22.69 -8.45 0.17
CA LEU A 29 -21.57 -8.88 -0.68
C LEU A 29 -21.61 -10.39 -1.02
N GLU A 30 -22.63 -11.11 -0.56
CA GLU A 30 -22.76 -12.57 -0.68
C GLU A 30 -21.48 -13.34 -0.26
N CYS A 31 -20.85 -12.89 0.83
CA CYS A 31 -19.61 -13.44 1.36
C CYS A 31 -19.78 -13.86 2.83
N SER A 32 -18.91 -14.72 3.38
CA SER A 32 -19.01 -15.07 4.80
C SER A 32 -18.40 -14.01 5.73
N VAL A 33 -18.96 -13.88 6.93
CA VAL A 33 -18.39 -13.02 7.99
C VAL A 33 -16.94 -13.41 8.30
N ASP A 34 -16.62 -14.71 8.31
CA ASP A 34 -15.25 -15.20 8.46
C ASP A 34 -14.31 -14.68 7.36
N TYR A 35 -14.77 -14.62 6.12
CA TYR A 35 -13.97 -14.10 5.01
C TYR A 35 -13.64 -12.63 5.23
N LEU A 36 -14.66 -11.83 5.58
CA LEU A 36 -14.51 -10.40 5.84
C LEU A 36 -13.56 -10.13 7.03
N ILE A 37 -13.68 -10.91 8.10
CA ILE A 37 -12.78 -10.83 9.26
C ILE A 37 -11.34 -11.12 8.84
N ASN A 38 -11.12 -12.19 8.05
CA ASN A 38 -9.78 -12.53 7.57
C ASN A 38 -9.19 -11.44 6.67
N GLU A 39 -10.00 -10.82 5.80
CA GLU A 39 -9.58 -9.68 4.99
C GLU A 39 -9.22 -8.46 5.86
N ALA A 40 -10.06 -8.13 6.84
CA ALA A 40 -9.80 -7.03 7.76
C ALA A 40 -8.50 -7.23 8.56
N MET A 41 -8.23 -8.46 9.04
CA MET A 41 -6.97 -8.78 9.71
C MET A 41 -5.77 -8.61 8.79
N ARG A 42 -5.85 -9.06 7.53
CA ARG A 42 -4.78 -8.88 6.52
C ARG A 42 -4.53 -7.41 6.21
N GLN A 43 -5.60 -6.65 6.02
CA GLN A 43 -5.57 -5.21 5.78
C GLN A 43 -4.90 -4.47 6.95
N TYR A 44 -5.28 -4.80 8.18
CA TYR A 44 -4.73 -4.17 9.39
C TYR A 44 -3.25 -4.51 9.63
N ALA A 45 -2.84 -5.76 9.35
CA ALA A 45 -1.42 -6.13 9.43
C ALA A 45 -0.59 -5.33 8.40
N ARG A 46 -1.06 -5.27 7.15
CA ARG A 46 -0.40 -4.53 6.06
C ARG A 46 -0.28 -3.04 6.36
N SER A 47 -1.34 -2.41 6.89
CA SER A 47 -1.35 -0.97 7.21
C SER A 47 -0.38 -0.60 8.33
N ARG A 48 0.03 -1.58 9.15
CA ARG A 48 1.01 -1.44 10.22
C ARG A 48 2.40 -1.94 9.84
N ASN A 49 2.64 -2.24 8.56
CA ASN A 49 3.87 -2.84 8.04
C ASN A 49 4.22 -4.21 8.66
N TYR A 50 3.26 -4.88 9.31
CA TYR A 50 3.42 -6.27 9.73
C TYR A 50 3.15 -7.18 8.53
N GLY A 51 4.18 -7.90 8.07
CA GLY A 51 4.09 -8.84 6.94
C GLY A 51 4.85 -8.42 5.69
N THR A 52 5.33 -7.17 5.61
CA THR A 52 6.42 -6.83 4.68
C THR A 52 7.71 -7.38 5.29
N ARG A 53 7.99 -8.67 5.05
CA ARG A 53 9.37 -9.14 5.19
C ARG A 53 10.22 -8.30 4.24
N PRO A 54 11.25 -7.58 4.71
CA PRO A 54 12.24 -7.00 3.81
C PRO A 54 12.93 -8.17 3.10
N GLY A 55 12.53 -8.47 1.86
CA GLY A 55 13.13 -9.59 1.11
C GLY A 55 12.32 -10.19 -0.03
N THR A 56 11.02 -9.94 -0.12
CA THR A 56 10.24 -10.35 -1.31
C THR A 56 9.65 -9.12 -1.97
N MET A 57 10.52 -8.42 -2.72
CA MET A 57 10.06 -7.67 -3.88
C MET A 57 9.26 -8.65 -4.74
N SER A 58 8.01 -8.32 -5.04
CA SER A 58 7.36 -8.84 -6.23
C SER A 58 8.22 -8.42 -7.41
N THR A 59 9.08 -9.32 -7.87
CA THR A 59 9.76 -9.21 -9.15
C THR A 59 8.68 -9.10 -10.20
N VAL A 60 8.41 -7.88 -10.67
CA VAL A 60 7.84 -7.68 -12.00
C VAL A 60 8.83 -8.35 -12.94
N THR A 61 8.45 -9.52 -13.47
CA THR A 61 9.23 -10.25 -14.46
C THR A 61 9.29 -9.41 -15.74
N ALA A 62 10.33 -8.59 -15.86
CA ALA A 62 10.74 -8.05 -17.14
C ALA A 62 11.29 -9.22 -17.98
N VAL A 63 10.54 -9.62 -19.00
CA VAL A 63 10.93 -10.61 -20.01
C VAL A 63 11.99 -10.02 -20.96
N PRO A 64 13.16 -10.65 -21.16
CA PRO A 64 14.15 -10.19 -22.13
C PRO A 64 13.94 -10.82 -23.52
N GLY A 65 13.42 -10.01 -24.45
CA GLY A 65 13.94 -9.81 -25.82
C GLY A 65 13.76 -10.87 -26.93
N THR A 66 13.06 -10.47 -28.01
CA THR A 66 13.43 -10.68 -29.45
C THR A 66 12.63 -9.77 -30.42
N ARG A 67 13.25 -8.63 -30.85
CA ARG A 67 13.29 -7.88 -32.17
C ARG A 67 12.08 -7.80 -33.15
N PRO A 68 12.02 -6.89 -34.17
CA PRO A 68 12.84 -5.71 -34.56
C PRO A 68 12.03 -4.40 -34.87
N ALA A 69 12.73 -3.35 -35.33
CA ALA A 69 12.31 -1.98 -35.59
C ALA A 69 11.14 -1.76 -36.58
N GLY A 70 10.33 -0.72 -36.34
CA GLY A 70 9.30 -0.20 -37.25
C GLY A 70 8.58 1.05 -36.73
N ASN A 71 9.19 2.22 -36.94
CA ASN A 71 8.63 3.55 -37.31
C ASN A 71 7.27 4.09 -36.75
N ILE A 72 7.37 5.31 -36.17
CA ILE A 72 6.47 6.52 -36.11
C ILE A 72 5.15 6.55 -35.29
N PRO A 73 4.68 7.75 -34.84
CA PRO A 73 5.38 8.89 -34.23
C PRO A 73 4.72 9.39 -32.91
N SER A 74 5.53 10.05 -32.07
CA SER A 74 5.08 10.77 -30.87
C SER A 74 4.41 12.09 -31.25
N LEU A 75 3.11 12.21 -30.96
CA LEU A 75 2.38 13.47 -30.99
C LEU A 75 2.57 14.17 -29.64
N GLY A 76 3.11 15.38 -29.69
CA GLY A 76 3.68 16.07 -28.55
C GLY A 76 2.70 16.79 -27.63
N SER A 77 3.31 17.37 -26.61
CA SER A 77 2.99 18.69 -26.09
C SER A 77 4.19 19.15 -25.28
N GLY A 78 4.96 20.06 -25.88
CA GLY A 78 6.07 20.71 -25.23
C GLY A 78 5.61 21.83 -24.30
N ALA A 79 6.48 22.21 -23.37
CA ALA A 79 6.78 23.61 -23.08
C ALA A 79 7.91 23.69 -22.05
N GLY A 80 9.04 24.29 -22.47
CA GLY A 80 9.76 25.27 -21.65
C GLY A 80 10.65 24.75 -20.53
N ALA A 81 11.88 24.39 -20.88
CA ALA A 81 13.01 24.61 -19.99
C ALA A 81 13.21 26.12 -19.81
N VAL A 82 13.10 26.61 -18.57
CA VAL A 82 13.64 27.91 -18.16
C VAL A 82 14.38 27.75 -16.83
N ALA A 83 15.49 28.47 -16.76
CA ALA A 83 16.61 28.32 -15.85
C ALA A 83 16.32 28.63 -14.37
N ALA A 84 17.15 28.06 -13.48
CA ALA A 84 17.34 28.50 -12.09
C ALA A 84 17.92 29.93 -12.03
N PRO A 85 17.65 30.74 -10.98
CA PRO A 85 18.57 30.84 -9.83
C PRO A 85 17.83 31.12 -8.47
N PRO A 86 18.41 31.70 -7.39
CA PRO A 86 18.90 30.96 -6.22
C PRO A 86 18.29 31.39 -4.85
N GLN A 87 18.66 30.64 -3.79
CA GLN A 87 18.67 30.99 -2.34
C GLN A 87 17.34 31.22 -1.57
N ALA A 88 17.16 30.44 -0.49
CA ALA A 88 17.03 30.96 0.88
C ALA A 88 17.05 29.79 1.88
N ARG A 89 18.19 29.59 2.55
CA ARG A 89 18.33 28.65 3.66
C ARG A 89 17.76 29.34 4.91
N MET A 90 16.46 29.21 5.16
CA MET A 90 15.87 29.68 6.40
C MET A 90 16.26 28.74 7.55
N GLN A 91 17.16 29.23 8.40
CA GLN A 91 17.47 28.63 9.70
C GLN A 91 16.25 28.79 10.64
N PRO A 92 15.95 27.82 11.52
CA PRO A 92 14.99 28.04 12.60
C PRO A 92 15.59 29.02 13.65
N PRO A 93 14.78 29.86 14.29
CA PRO A 93 15.25 30.80 15.30
C PRO A 93 15.72 30.08 16.57
N VAL A 94 16.93 30.42 17.03
CA VAL A 94 17.44 30.07 18.36
C VAL A 94 16.71 30.93 19.40
N ALA A 95 16.06 30.29 20.38
CA ALA A 95 15.46 30.97 21.52
C ALA A 95 16.55 31.48 22.49
N PRO A 96 16.40 32.68 23.09
CA PRO A 96 17.34 33.16 24.09
C PRO A 96 17.07 32.51 25.48
N PRO A 97 18.09 32.09 26.23
CA PRO A 97 17.94 31.79 27.65
C PRO A 97 18.00 33.09 28.51
N PRO A 98 17.31 33.12 29.66
CA PRO A 98 17.26 34.28 30.57
C PRO A 98 18.56 34.46 31.39
N SER A 99 18.69 35.68 31.95
CA SER A 99 19.82 36.29 32.68
C SER A 99 20.65 35.41 33.61
#